data_AF-A0AAW6R576-F1
#
_entry.id   AF-A0AAW6R576-F1
#
_cell.length_a   1.000
_cell.length_b   1.000
_cell.length_c   1.000
_cell.angle_alpha   90.00
_cell.angle_beta   90.00
_cell.angle_gamma   90.00
#
_symmetry.space_group_name_H-M   'P 1'
#
loop_
_entity.id
_entity.type
_entity.pdbx_description
1 polymer ?
#
loop_
_entity_poly.entity_id
_entity_poly.type
_entity_poly.pdbx_seq_one_letter_code
_entity_poly.pdbx_strand_id
1 'polypeptide(L)'
;MMNDSFCRIIAGEIQARPEQVDAAVRLLDEGNTVPFIARYRKEITGGLDDTQLRNLETRLSYLRELEERRQAILKSISEQGKLTDDLAKAINATLSKTELEDLHLPYKPKR
;
A
#
# COMPACT_ATOMS: atom_id res chain seq x y z
N MET A 1 1.44 -0.27 -12.74
CA MET A 1 0.03 0.08 -12.41
C MET A 1 -0.12 -0.06 -10.92
N MET A 2 -0.69 0.94 -10.24
CA MET A 2 -1.01 0.85 -8.81
C MET A 2 -1.98 -0.31 -8.59
N ASN A 3 -1.87 -0.99 -7.45
CA ASN A 3 -2.78 -2.06 -7.08
C ASN A 3 -4.18 -1.45 -6.86
N ASP A 4 -5.18 -1.83 -7.67
CA ASP A 4 -6.57 -1.32 -7.58
C ASP A 4 -7.14 -1.48 -6.15
N SER A 5 -6.65 -2.48 -5.42
CA SER A 5 -6.95 -2.68 -4.00
C SER A 5 -6.53 -1.51 -3.11
N PHE A 6 -5.37 -0.87 -3.34
CA PHE A 6 -4.88 0.23 -2.51
C PHE A 6 -5.77 1.46 -2.64
N CYS A 7 -6.17 1.82 -3.86
CA CYS A 7 -7.06 2.94 -4.11
C CYS A 7 -8.39 2.76 -3.36
N ARG A 8 -8.95 1.55 -3.38
CA ARG A 8 -10.20 1.25 -2.68
C ARG A 8 -10.07 1.29 -1.15
N ILE A 9 -9.00 0.74 -0.60
CA ILE A 9 -8.73 0.77 0.85
C ILE A 9 -8.64 2.22 1.33
N ILE A 10 -7.76 3.01 0.70
CA ILE A 10 -7.53 4.40 1.08
C ILE A 10 -8.81 5.22 0.89
N ALA A 11 -9.54 5.03 -0.22
CA ALA A 11 -10.78 5.74 -0.50
C ALA A 11 -11.81 5.57 0.63
N GLY A 12 -11.97 4.34 1.13
CA GLY A 12 -12.84 4.08 2.29
C GLY A 12 -12.36 4.77 3.57
N GLU A 13 -11.05 4.81 3.81
CA GLU A 13 -10.45 5.42 5.00
C GLU A 13 -10.54 6.95 5.02
N ILE A 14 -10.46 7.61 3.85
CA ILE A 14 -10.50 9.09 3.74
C ILE A 14 -11.85 9.65 3.26
N GLN A 15 -12.87 8.80 3.13
CA GLN A 15 -14.20 9.16 2.63
C GLN A 15 -14.16 9.81 1.24
N ALA A 16 -13.39 9.23 0.33
CA ALA A 16 -13.26 9.66 -1.06
C ALA A 16 -13.69 8.57 -2.03
N ARG A 17 -13.74 8.89 -3.33
CA ARG A 17 -13.92 7.89 -4.37
C ARG A 17 -12.56 7.30 -4.81
N PRO A 18 -12.49 6.02 -5.20
CA PRO A 18 -11.23 5.40 -5.66
C PRO A 18 -10.54 6.16 -6.78
N GLU A 19 -11.30 6.79 -7.70
CA GLU A 19 -10.74 7.56 -8.82
C GLU A 19 -10.03 8.84 -8.33
N GLN A 20 -10.49 9.44 -7.24
CA GLN A 20 -9.85 10.61 -6.63
C GLN A 20 -8.52 10.22 -5.98
N VAL A 21 -8.49 9.05 -5.34
CA VAL A 21 -7.27 8.48 -4.76
C VAL A 21 -6.27 8.14 -5.86
N ASP A 22 -6.70 7.47 -6.93
CA ASP A 22 -5.83 7.13 -8.06
C ASP A 22 -5.20 8.39 -8.68
N ALA A 23 -6.00 9.44 -8.91
CA ALA A 23 -5.51 10.71 -9.42
C ALA A 23 -4.48 11.37 -8.48
N ALA A 24 -4.75 11.40 -7.17
CA ALA A 24 -3.83 11.95 -6.19
C ALA A 24 -2.52 11.14 -6.09
N VAL A 25 -2.60 9.82 -6.17
CA VAL A 25 -1.40 8.95 -6.13
C VAL A 25 -0.51 9.20 -7.34
N ARG A 26 -1.09 9.31 -8.55
CA ARG A 26 -0.30 9.64 -9.75
C ARG A 26 0.47 10.95 -9.58
N LEU A 27 -0.17 11.98 -9.03
CA LEU A 27 0.49 13.25 -8.75
C LEU A 27 1.62 13.12 -7.72
N LEU A 28 1.42 12.34 -6.65
CA LEU A 28 2.47 12.05 -5.67
C LEU A 28 3.65 11.27 -6.30
N ASP A 29 3.35 10.31 -7.17
CA ASP A 29 4.36 9.51 -7.88
C ASP A 29 5.15 10.34 -8.91
N GLU A 30 4.54 11.38 -9.48
CA GLU A 30 5.20 12.40 -10.29
C GLU A 30 6.05 13.38 -9.45
N GLY A 31 6.09 13.22 -8.12
CA GLY A 31 6.89 14.03 -7.20
C GLY A 31 6.21 15.32 -6.73
N ASN A 32 4.91 15.50 -6.96
CA ASN A 32 4.17 16.63 -6.41
C ASN A 32 3.98 16.45 -4.89
N THR A 33 4.07 17.54 -4.13
CA THR A 33 3.86 17.52 -2.68
C THR A 33 2.40 17.71 -2.32
N VAL A 34 1.97 17.22 -1.14
CA VAL A 34 0.59 17.43 -0.66
C VAL A 34 0.14 18.90 -0.68
N PRO A 35 0.92 19.88 -0.16
CA PRO A 35 0.53 21.29 -0.23
C PRO A 35 0.37 21.81 -1.67
N PHE A 36 1.20 21.31 -2.60
CA PHE A 36 1.09 21.68 -4.01
C PHE A 36 -0.18 21.10 -4.64
N ILE A 37 -0.48 19.82 -4.39
CA ILE A 37 -1.68 19.16 -4.92
C ILE A 37 -2.94 19.84 -4.39
N ALA A 38 -3.03 20.05 -3.07
CA ALA A 38 -4.17 20.68 -2.41
C ALA A 38 -4.48 22.08 -2.97
N ARG A 39 -3.45 22.82 -3.37
CA ARG A 39 -3.58 24.20 -3.86
C ARG A 39 -3.74 24.32 -5.37
N TYR A 40 -3.06 23.50 -6.16
CA TYR A 40 -2.92 23.69 -7.60
C TYR A 40 -3.42 22.52 -8.46
N ARG A 41 -3.88 21.42 -7.84
CA ARG A 41 -4.37 20.22 -8.54
C ARG A 41 -5.72 19.74 -8.02
N LYS A 42 -6.46 20.61 -7.34
CA LYS A 42 -7.76 20.31 -6.71
C LYS A 42 -8.78 19.72 -7.70
N GLU A 43 -8.85 20.26 -8.92
CA GLU A 43 -9.77 19.75 -9.95
C GLU A 43 -9.39 18.33 -10.41
N ILE A 44 -8.09 18.01 -10.46
CA ILE A 44 -7.61 16.69 -10.89
C ILE A 44 -7.93 15.63 -9.84
N THR A 45 -7.82 15.96 -8.56
CA THR A 45 -8.17 15.05 -7.45
C THR A 45 -9.66 15.06 -7.14
N GLY A 46 -10.48 15.81 -7.88
CA GLY A 46 -11.92 15.94 -7.62
C GLY A 46 -12.24 16.59 -6.27
N GLY A 47 -11.35 17.45 -5.77
CA GLY A 47 -11.62 18.28 -4.60
C GLY A 47 -11.03 17.79 -3.28
N LEU A 48 -10.12 16.81 -3.26
CA LEU A 48 -9.49 16.34 -2.01
C LEU A 48 -8.83 17.50 -1.27
N ASP A 49 -9.11 17.61 0.03
CA ASP A 49 -8.51 18.62 0.89
C ASP A 49 -7.14 18.21 1.46
N ASP A 50 -6.47 19.13 2.16
CA ASP A 50 -5.12 18.90 2.73
C ASP A 50 -5.12 17.74 3.74
N THR A 51 -6.17 17.59 4.55
CA THR A 51 -6.26 16.49 5.53
C THR A 51 -6.41 15.15 4.83
N GLN A 52 -7.30 15.06 3.83
CA GLN A 52 -7.47 13.84 3.02
C GLN A 52 -6.18 13.46 2.29
N LEU A 53 -5.47 14.44 1.71
CA LEU A 53 -4.21 14.20 0.99
C LEU A 53 -3.07 13.75 1.91
N ARG A 54 -2.94 14.30 3.12
CA ARG A 54 -1.95 13.83 4.11
C ARG A 54 -2.24 12.41 4.60
N ASN A 55 -3.50 12.11 4.86
CA ASN A 55 -3.92 10.77 5.27
C ASN A 55 -3.66 9.76 4.14
N LEU A 56 -3.99 10.13 2.89
CA LEU A 56 -3.67 9.34 1.70
C LEU A 56 -2.18 9.08 1.56
N GLU A 57 -1.33 10.11 1.65
CA GLU A 57 0.13 9.98 1.51
C GLU A 57 0.71 9.02 2.57
N THR A 58 0.32 9.23 3.83
CA THR A 58 0.74 8.37 4.96
C THR A 58 0.32 6.93 4.73
N ARG A 59 -0.94 6.72 4.32
CA ARG A 59 -1.47 5.38 4.12
C ARG A 59 -0.87 4.67 2.92
N LEU A 60 -0.66 5.40 1.83
CA LEU A 60 -0.01 4.91 0.63
C LEU A 60 1.40 4.41 0.94
N SER A 61 2.19 5.17 1.71
CA SER A 61 3.53 4.74 2.16
C SER A 61 3.45 3.44 2.94
N TYR A 62 2.55 3.35 3.93
CA TYR A 62 2.38 2.13 4.72
C TYR A 62 2.05 0.91 3.85
N LEU A 63 1.10 1.03 2.92
CA LEU A 63 0.66 -0.07 2.06
C LEU A 63 1.76 -0.50 1.09
N ARG A 64 2.56 0.43 0.57
CA ARG A 64 3.73 0.15 -0.25
C ARG A 64 4.80 -0.61 0.52
N GLU A 65 5.15 -0.16 1.72
CA GLU A 65 6.11 -0.85 2.59
C GLU A 65 5.64 -2.25 2.97
N LEU A 66 4.33 -2.41 3.27
CA LEU A 66 3.75 -3.71 3.55
C LEU A 66 3.86 -4.65 2.34
N GLU A 67 3.57 -4.16 1.14
CA GLU A 67 3.67 -4.95 -0.11
C GLU A 67 5.12 -5.31 -0.45
N GLU A 68 6.05 -4.36 -0.34
CA GLU A 68 7.47 -4.63 -0.54
C GLU A 68 7.94 -5.74 0.41
N ARG A 69 7.57 -5.62 1.69
CA ARG A 69 7.92 -6.63 2.68
C ARG A 69 7.25 -7.98 2.39
N ARG A 70 5.99 -7.98 1.95
CA ARG A 70 5.25 -9.18 1.55
C ARG A 70 5.97 -9.91 0.41
N GLN A 71 6.37 -9.19 -0.63
CA GLN A 71 7.09 -9.77 -1.76
C GLN A 71 8.45 -10.33 -1.34
N ALA A 72 9.18 -9.63 -0.48
CA ALA A 72 10.45 -10.12 0.05
C ALA A 72 10.28 -11.43 0.86
N ILE A 73 9.23 -11.53 1.67
CA ILE A 73 8.90 -12.75 2.43
C ILE A 73 8.50 -13.89 1.51
N LEU A 74 7.58 -13.66 0.57
CA LEU A 74 7.16 -14.67 -0.41
C LEU A 74 8.37 -15.22 -1.17
N LYS A 75 9.25 -14.34 -1.64
CA LYS A 75 10.50 -14.72 -2.31
C LYS A 75 11.39 -15.56 -1.41
N SER A 76 11.65 -15.11 -0.18
CA SER A 76 12.52 -15.81 0.77
C SER A 76 12.00 -17.22 1.12
N ILE A 77 10.69 -17.40 1.25
CA ILE A 77 10.07 -18.70 1.55
C ILE A 77 10.07 -19.59 0.29
N SER A 78 9.83 -19.00 -0.89
CA SER A 78 9.87 -19.69 -2.17
C SER A 78 11.27 -20.22 -2.48
N GLU A 79 12.32 -19.44 -2.21
CA GLU A 79 13.72 -19.83 -2.40
C GLU A 79 14.13 -21.03 -1.51
N GLN A 80 13.43 -21.22 -0.38
CA GLN A 80 13.60 -22.41 0.48
C GLN A 80 12.78 -23.62 0.00
N GLY A 81 11.95 -23.47 -1.04
CA GLY A 81 11.02 -24.52 -1.49
C GLY A 81 9.88 -24.81 -0.49
N LYS A 82 9.57 -23.87 0.40
CA LYS A 82 8.59 -24.05 1.49
C LYS A 82 7.29 -23.28 1.30
N LEU A 83 7.15 -22.55 0.19
CA LEU A 83 5.97 -21.73 -0.07
C LEU A 83 4.83 -22.62 -0.57
N THR A 84 3.87 -22.91 0.31
CA THR A 84 2.64 -23.60 -0.06
C THR A 84 1.58 -22.61 -0.54
N ASP A 85 0.59 -23.08 -1.29
CA ASP A 85 -0.51 -22.24 -1.78
C ASP A 85 -1.30 -21.59 -0.62
N ASP A 86 -1.52 -22.32 0.47
CA ASP A 86 -2.24 -21.81 1.63
C ASP A 86 -1.44 -20.75 2.39
N LEU A 87 -0.12 -20.93 2.50
CA LEU A 87 0.77 -19.92 3.09
C LEU A 87 0.86 -18.68 2.21
N ALA A 88 0.96 -18.85 0.89
CA ALA A 88 0.95 -17.74 -0.06
C ALA A 88 -0.38 -16.96 0.04
N LYS A 89 -1.52 -17.64 0.15
CA LYS A 89 -2.82 -16.99 0.38
C LYS A 89 -2.86 -16.22 1.69
N ALA A 90 -2.38 -16.82 2.79
CA ALA A 90 -2.34 -16.16 4.09
C ALA A 90 -1.50 -14.88 4.05
N ILE A 91 -0.28 -14.95 3.48
CA ILE A 91 0.65 -13.82 3.34
C ILE A 91 0.04 -12.71 2.45
N ASN A 92 -0.66 -13.07 1.38
CA ASN A 92 -1.32 -12.11 0.50
C ASN A 92 -2.56 -11.45 1.12
N ALA A 93 -3.26 -12.13 2.03
CA ALA A 93 -4.46 -11.62 2.68
C ALA A 93 -4.16 -10.66 3.85
N THR A 94 -2.98 -10.76 4.45
CA THR A 94 -2.60 -9.94 5.61
C THR A 94 -2.53 -8.45 5.29
N LEU A 95 -3.13 -7.62 6.15
CA LEU A 95 -3.04 -6.15 6.10
C LEU A 95 -2.17 -5.55 7.22
N SER A 96 -1.60 -6.39 8.09
CA SER A 96 -0.78 -6.01 9.25
C SER A 96 0.68 -6.39 9.06
N LYS A 97 1.59 -5.43 9.25
CA LYS A 97 3.04 -5.71 9.26
C LYS A 97 3.41 -6.76 10.31
N THR A 98 2.76 -6.76 11.46
CA THR A 98 3.04 -7.71 12.55
C THR A 98 2.66 -9.13 12.16
N GLU A 99 1.43 -9.34 11.69
CA GLU A 99 0.96 -10.65 11.23
C GLU A 99 1.82 -11.18 10.07
N LEU A 100 2.29 -10.27 9.20
CA LEU A 100 3.17 -10.62 8.10
C LEU A 100 4.52 -11.15 8.60
N GLU A 101 5.10 -10.53 9.63
CA GLU A 101 6.32 -11.04 10.27
C GLU A 101 6.08 -12.35 11.02
N ASP A 102 4.94 -12.51 11.68
CA ASP A 102 4.59 -13.73 12.40
C ASP A 102 4.48 -14.93 11.45
N LEU A 103 3.88 -14.73 10.26
CA LEU A 103 3.84 -15.74 9.20
C LEU A 103 5.24 -16.08 8.66
N HIS A 104 6.15 -15.10 8.63
CA HIS A 104 7.52 -15.32 8.16
C HIS A 104 8.42 -15.97 9.21
N LEU A 105 8.13 -15.80 10.50
CA LEU A 105 8.99 -16.19 11.63
C LEU A 105 9.54 -17.63 11.53
N PRO A 106 8.74 -18.66 11.18
CA PRO A 106 9.24 -20.04 11.06
C PRO A 106 10.24 -20.27 9.91
N TYR A 107 10.27 -19.36 8.95
CA TYR A 107 11.07 -19.45 7.72
C TYR A 107 12.25 -18.48 7.71
N LYS A 108 12.41 -17.67 8.75
CA LYS A 108 13.51 -16.71 8.84
C LYS A 108 14.84 -17.49 8.87
N PRO A 109 15.79 -17.22 7.95
CA PRO A 109 17.08 -17.89 7.93
C PRO A 109 17.77 -17.73 9.28
N LYS A 110 18.18 -18.84 9.88
CA LYS A 110 19.06 -18.79 11.06
C LYS A 110 20.46 -18.41 10.56
N ARG A 111 21.07 -17.42 11.22
CA ARG A 111 22.50 -17.15 11.07
C ARG A 111 23.31 -18.27 11.72
#